data_AF-A0A7W0LEV6-F1
#
_entry.id   AF-A0A7W0LEV6-F1
#
_cell.length_a   1.000
_cell.length_b   1.000
_cell.length_c   1.000
_cell.angle_alpha   90.00
_cell.angle_beta   90.00
_cell.angle_gamma   90.00
#
_symmetry.space_group_name_H-M   'P 1'
#
loop_
_entity.id
_entity.type
_entity.pdbx_description
1 polymer ?
#
loop_
_entity_poly.entity_id
_entity_poly.type
_entity_poly.pdbx_seq_one_letter_code
_entity_poly.pdbx_strand_id
1 'polypeptide(L)'
;MVFRRVMLAACFTLVHVAAGAQSAATPTTQKPFEPQVGQAGKDVVWVPTPQALVDKMLEMAKATPRDFVMDLGSGDGRTVITAAKRGIRAMGIEYNPEMVELSKKNALEAGVSDKATFVKADLFTTDFSKADVITMFLLPTINLKLRPTILDLKPGTRIVSNSFNMEDWQADETANVTEGCTSWCTAYLWIVPAKVGGTWTLPQGELTLTQQFQMLSGTLGSAPISDAKLNGDKITFTAGGATYTGTVSGSTMKGTSTGKGGSGSSWTATRKQGLSSQDDADRGGHVAEAGLADREHLVGDAPHRSVITKVEAHAGALREEPDRTSADIETLERFVVRLDAAGVGLHHAYRTQTPGDKRPEAVLRPPLRRRDNDIGH
;
A
#
# COMPACT_ATOMS: atom_id res chain seq x y z
N MET A 1 107.88 -18.12 42.84
CA MET A 1 108.28 -17.12 41.82
C MET A 1 107.09 -16.84 40.92
N VAL A 2 106.70 -15.57 40.83
CA VAL A 2 106.00 -14.88 39.72
C VAL A 2 104.52 -15.22 39.43
N PHE A 3 103.63 -14.39 40.02
CA PHE A 3 102.55 -13.58 39.41
C PHE A 3 102.02 -13.92 38.00
N ARG A 4 100.69 -14.09 37.84
CA ARG A 4 99.77 -13.05 37.30
C ARG A 4 98.29 -13.50 37.24
N ARG A 5 97.43 -12.51 37.47
CA ARG A 5 95.96 -12.51 37.53
C ARG A 5 95.32 -12.69 36.15
N VAL A 6 94.15 -13.36 36.07
CA VAL A 6 93.11 -13.06 35.08
C VAL A 6 91.74 -13.21 35.76
N MET A 7 90.93 -12.15 35.66
CA MET A 7 89.55 -12.03 36.14
C MET A 7 88.60 -12.98 35.38
N LEU A 8 87.74 -13.70 36.10
CA LEU A 8 86.53 -14.30 35.52
C LEU A 8 85.37 -13.31 35.69
N ALA A 9 84.92 -12.71 34.60
CA ALA A 9 83.68 -11.94 34.53
C ALA A 9 82.52 -12.89 34.17
N ALA A 10 81.52 -12.95 35.04
CA ALA A 10 80.29 -13.70 34.82
C ALA A 10 79.36 -12.91 33.87
N CYS A 11 79.19 -13.39 32.64
CA CYS A 11 78.13 -12.91 31.75
C CYS A 11 76.82 -13.64 32.07
N PHE A 12 75.94 -13.01 32.84
CA PHE A 12 74.53 -13.37 32.89
C PHE A 12 73.83 -12.82 31.64
N THR A 13 73.51 -13.69 30.67
CA THR A 13 72.61 -13.37 29.56
C THR A 13 71.16 -13.45 30.06
N LEU A 14 70.52 -12.30 30.29
CA LEU A 14 69.07 -12.20 30.44
C LEU A 14 68.40 -12.52 29.11
N VAL A 15 67.67 -13.65 29.05
CA VAL A 15 66.70 -13.91 27.98
C VAL A 15 65.41 -13.18 28.36
N HIS A 16 65.14 -12.07 27.67
CA HIS A 16 63.84 -11.40 27.77
C HIS A 16 62.80 -12.21 26.98
N VAL A 17 61.97 -12.98 27.69
CA VAL A 17 60.71 -13.49 27.14
C VAL A 17 59.75 -12.31 27.04
N ALA A 18 59.60 -11.77 25.84
CA ALA A 18 58.53 -10.82 25.55
C ALA A 18 57.19 -11.58 25.58
N ALA A 19 56.49 -11.49 26.71
CA ALA A 19 55.10 -11.92 26.83
C ALA A 19 54.26 -11.00 25.93
N GLY A 20 54.02 -11.43 24.70
CA GLY A 20 53.01 -10.82 23.83
C GLY A 20 51.65 -10.98 24.50
N ALA A 21 51.13 -9.90 25.07
CA ALA A 21 49.75 -9.82 25.49
C ALA A 21 48.88 -9.96 24.23
N GLN A 22 48.41 -11.18 23.96
CA GLN A 22 47.29 -11.40 23.05
C GLN A 22 46.09 -10.71 23.69
N SER A 23 45.76 -9.51 23.21
CA SER A 23 44.44 -8.92 23.40
C SER A 23 43.44 -9.85 22.75
N ALA A 24 42.90 -10.78 23.53
CA ALA A 24 41.68 -11.49 23.17
C ALA A 24 40.61 -10.42 22.98
N ALA A 25 40.17 -10.22 21.74
CA ALA A 25 39.03 -9.38 21.44
C ALA A 25 37.82 -10.00 22.13
N THR A 26 37.36 -9.36 23.20
CA THR A 26 36.09 -9.71 23.86
C THR A 26 34.99 -9.64 22.81
N PRO A 27 34.17 -10.69 22.60
CA PRO A 27 33.02 -10.59 21.71
C PRO A 27 32.13 -9.49 22.27
N THR A 28 31.98 -8.39 21.52
CA THR A 28 30.96 -7.39 21.82
C THR A 28 29.62 -8.06 21.62
N THR A 29 29.00 -8.50 22.72
CA THR A 29 27.58 -8.86 22.76
C THR A 29 26.78 -7.60 22.45
N GLN A 30 26.57 -7.32 21.16
CA GLN A 30 25.63 -6.30 20.74
C GLN A 30 24.24 -6.71 21.27
N LYS A 31 23.56 -5.76 21.92
CA LYS A 31 22.19 -5.97 22.41
C LYS A 31 21.32 -6.39 21.21
N PRO A 32 20.45 -7.42 21.35
CA PRO A 32 19.52 -7.79 20.29
C PRO A 32 18.69 -6.59 19.83
N PHE A 33 18.47 -6.47 18.52
CA PHE A 33 17.61 -5.44 17.94
C PHE A 33 16.17 -5.58 18.46
N GLU A 34 15.61 -4.47 18.94
CA GLU A 34 14.24 -4.38 19.46
C GLU A 34 13.54 -3.20 18.76
N PRO A 35 12.53 -3.44 17.90
CA PRO A 35 11.88 -2.38 17.16
C PRO A 35 11.04 -1.50 18.09
N GLN A 36 11.02 -0.20 17.80
CA GLN A 36 10.25 0.78 18.54
C GLN A 36 9.08 1.27 17.68
N VAL A 37 7.87 1.25 18.22
CA VAL A 37 6.69 1.77 17.51
C VAL A 37 6.92 3.24 17.15
N GLY A 38 6.70 3.60 15.89
CA GLY A 38 6.95 4.93 15.36
C GLY A 38 8.40 5.19 14.91
N GLN A 39 9.29 4.18 14.93
CA GLN A 39 10.62 4.33 14.34
C GLN A 39 10.54 4.64 12.85
N ALA A 40 11.43 5.51 12.37
CA ALA A 40 11.48 5.86 10.95
C ALA A 40 11.96 4.66 10.12
N GLY A 41 11.19 4.33 9.07
CA GLY A 41 11.63 3.48 7.98
C GLY A 41 12.02 4.30 6.76
N LYS A 42 12.29 3.62 5.64
CA LYS A 42 12.63 4.29 4.37
C LYS A 42 11.49 5.19 3.88
N ASP A 43 10.31 4.60 3.73
CA ASP A 43 9.13 5.27 3.12
C ASP A 43 8.00 5.49 4.14
N VAL A 44 7.97 4.73 5.24
CA VAL A 44 6.94 4.77 6.28
C VAL A 44 7.54 4.59 7.67
N VAL A 45 6.85 5.04 8.71
CA VAL A 45 7.17 4.66 10.10
C VAL A 45 6.69 3.24 10.38
N TRP A 46 7.41 2.51 11.22
CA TRP A 46 6.95 1.18 11.63
C TRP A 46 5.90 1.29 12.74
N VAL A 47 4.68 0.87 12.41
CA VAL A 47 3.60 0.61 13.36
C VAL A 47 3.05 -0.77 13.02
N PRO A 48 3.03 -1.72 13.96
CA PRO A 48 2.54 -3.04 13.65
C PRO A 48 1.01 -3.10 13.56
N THR A 49 0.49 -3.88 12.61
CA THR A 49 -0.94 -4.21 12.56
C THR A 49 -1.38 -4.97 13.82
N PRO A 50 -2.50 -4.58 14.48
CA PRO A 50 -3.06 -5.34 15.59
C PRO A 50 -3.38 -6.78 15.19
N GLN A 51 -3.12 -7.75 16.08
CA GLN A 51 -3.27 -9.18 15.75
C GLN A 51 -4.69 -9.53 15.29
N ALA A 52 -5.71 -8.98 15.95
CA ALA A 52 -7.11 -9.20 15.57
C ALA A 52 -7.41 -8.74 14.14
N LEU A 53 -6.77 -7.65 13.68
CA LEU A 53 -6.91 -7.18 12.30
C LEU A 53 -6.11 -8.03 11.32
N VAL A 54 -4.90 -8.50 11.67
CA VAL A 54 -4.16 -9.48 10.86
C VAL A 54 -5.04 -10.71 10.59
N ASP A 55 -5.68 -11.23 11.64
CA ASP A 55 -6.53 -12.40 11.53
C ASP A 55 -7.74 -12.16 10.63
N LYS A 56 -8.37 -10.98 10.77
CA LYS A 56 -9.50 -10.56 9.95
C LYS A 56 -9.11 -10.32 8.48
N MET A 57 -7.97 -9.70 8.20
CA MET A 57 -7.48 -9.48 6.84
C MET A 57 -7.28 -10.81 6.10
N LEU A 58 -6.66 -11.80 6.76
CA LEU A 58 -6.47 -13.13 6.17
C LEU A 58 -7.79 -13.89 5.98
N GLU A 59 -8.77 -13.68 6.87
CA GLU A 59 -10.13 -14.21 6.72
C GLU A 59 -10.89 -13.60 5.54
N MET A 60 -10.89 -12.26 5.41
CA MET A 60 -11.51 -11.53 4.31
C MET A 60 -10.93 -11.96 2.96
N ALA A 61 -9.60 -12.12 2.88
CA ALA A 61 -8.92 -12.66 1.71
C ALA A 61 -9.24 -14.15 1.44
N LYS A 62 -9.96 -14.82 2.34
CA LYS A 62 -10.24 -16.27 2.29
C LYS A 62 -8.94 -17.03 2.02
N ALA A 63 -7.87 -16.63 2.68
CA ALA A 63 -6.53 -17.17 2.43
C ALA A 63 -6.47 -18.64 2.87
N THR A 64 -6.00 -19.51 1.99
CA THR A 64 -5.93 -20.96 2.18
C THR A 64 -4.51 -21.48 1.97
N PRO A 65 -4.18 -22.71 2.40
CA PRO A 65 -2.86 -23.32 2.14
C PRO A 65 -2.47 -23.47 0.66
N ARG A 66 -3.41 -23.26 -0.28
CA ARG A 66 -3.12 -23.27 -1.72
C ARG A 66 -2.57 -21.93 -2.22
N ASP A 67 -2.74 -20.88 -1.44
CA ASP A 67 -2.33 -19.52 -1.80
C ASP A 67 -0.84 -19.30 -1.50
N PHE A 68 -0.25 -18.36 -2.23
CA PHE A 68 0.99 -17.68 -1.87
C PHE A 68 0.70 -16.25 -1.41
N VAL A 69 1.02 -15.95 -0.15
CA VAL A 69 0.81 -14.64 0.48
C VAL A 69 2.09 -13.82 0.39
N MET A 70 1.99 -12.57 -0.04
CA MET A 70 3.09 -11.59 0.03
C MET A 70 2.68 -10.41 0.92
N ASP A 71 3.52 -10.06 1.89
CA ASP A 71 3.30 -8.92 2.79
C ASP A 71 4.27 -7.79 2.44
N LEU A 72 3.73 -6.63 2.05
CA LEU A 72 4.52 -5.48 1.59
C LEU A 72 4.82 -4.55 2.77
N GLY A 73 6.11 -4.46 3.15
CA GLY A 73 6.53 -3.79 4.38
C GLY A 73 6.28 -4.66 5.61
N SER A 74 6.81 -5.89 5.60
CA SER A 74 6.40 -6.94 6.54
C SER A 74 6.79 -6.71 8.00
N GLY A 75 7.66 -5.74 8.29
CA GLY A 75 8.02 -5.36 9.66
C GLY A 75 8.54 -6.54 10.49
N ASP A 76 7.93 -6.79 11.64
CA ASP A 76 8.33 -7.87 12.56
C ASP A 76 7.93 -9.27 12.06
N GLY A 77 7.28 -9.34 10.90
CA GLY A 77 6.87 -10.56 10.22
C GLY A 77 5.55 -11.14 10.73
N ARG A 78 4.81 -10.47 11.63
CA ARG A 78 3.60 -11.04 12.26
C ARG A 78 2.54 -11.53 11.28
N THR A 79 2.32 -10.82 10.17
CA THR A 79 1.31 -11.20 9.17
C THR A 79 1.73 -12.45 8.43
N VAL A 80 2.99 -12.49 7.97
CA VAL A 80 3.62 -13.64 7.29
C VAL A 80 3.63 -14.87 8.20
N ILE A 81 4.02 -14.69 9.48
CA ILE A 81 4.05 -15.76 10.49
C ILE A 81 2.63 -16.27 10.77
N THR A 82 1.64 -15.38 10.87
CA THR A 82 0.23 -15.77 11.09
C THR A 82 -0.29 -16.59 9.91
N ALA A 83 -0.01 -16.17 8.66
CA ALA A 83 -0.35 -16.94 7.47
C ALA A 83 0.35 -18.32 7.47
N ALA A 84 1.64 -18.36 7.81
CA ALA A 84 2.42 -19.59 7.86
C ALA A 84 1.91 -20.58 8.93
N LYS A 85 1.48 -20.09 10.10
CA LYS A 85 0.81 -20.90 11.13
C LYS A 85 -0.50 -21.53 10.65
N ARG A 86 -1.19 -20.91 9.68
CA ARG A 86 -2.37 -21.47 9.00
C ARG A 86 -2.00 -22.44 7.87
N GLY A 87 -0.70 -22.74 7.69
CA GLY A 87 -0.19 -23.66 6.69
C GLY A 87 0.04 -23.06 5.31
N ILE A 88 -0.07 -21.73 5.17
CA ILE A 88 0.06 -20.99 3.91
C ILE A 88 1.53 -20.66 3.66
N ARG A 89 1.99 -20.72 2.40
CA ARG A 89 3.34 -20.21 2.06
C ARG A 89 3.27 -18.69 2.00
N ALA A 90 4.15 -18.02 2.73
CA ALA A 90 4.14 -16.57 2.84
C ALA A 90 5.55 -15.98 2.74
N MET A 91 5.63 -14.78 2.14
CA MET A 91 6.88 -14.03 1.98
C MET A 91 6.69 -12.58 2.44
N GLY A 92 7.55 -12.13 3.35
CA GLY A 92 7.63 -10.73 3.75
C GLY A 92 8.66 -9.97 2.93
N ILE A 93 8.23 -8.85 2.35
CA ILE A 93 9.10 -7.87 1.69
C ILE A 93 9.37 -6.76 2.70
N GLU A 94 10.63 -6.58 3.09
CA GLU A 94 11.03 -5.58 4.08
C GLU A 94 12.32 -4.89 3.65
N TYR A 95 12.40 -3.57 3.82
CA TYR A 95 13.57 -2.82 3.39
C TYR A 95 14.65 -2.78 4.47
N ASN A 96 14.26 -2.71 5.74
CA ASN A 96 15.17 -2.66 6.86
C ASN A 96 15.80 -4.06 7.12
N PRO A 97 17.13 -4.22 6.96
CA PRO A 97 17.79 -5.50 7.17
C PRO A 97 17.67 -6.02 8.62
N GLU A 98 17.61 -5.16 9.63
CA GLU A 98 17.45 -5.57 11.02
C GLU A 98 16.04 -6.15 11.28
N MET A 99 15.01 -5.57 10.64
CA MET A 99 13.65 -6.11 10.67
C MET A 99 13.54 -7.45 9.93
N VAL A 100 14.29 -7.63 8.84
CA VAL A 100 14.40 -8.93 8.14
C VAL A 100 15.01 -10.00 9.05
N GLU A 101 16.10 -9.71 9.74
CA GLU A 101 16.71 -10.68 10.64
C GLU A 101 15.82 -10.97 11.87
N LEU A 102 15.15 -9.95 12.41
CA LEU A 102 14.15 -10.11 13.46
C LEU A 102 12.99 -11.03 13.03
N SER A 103 12.42 -10.79 11.85
CA SER A 103 11.29 -11.57 11.35
C SER A 103 11.67 -13.03 11.05
N LYS A 104 12.87 -13.28 10.54
CA LYS A 104 13.43 -14.65 10.42
C LYS A 104 13.54 -15.34 11.78
N LYS A 105 14.05 -14.65 12.80
CA LYS A 105 14.13 -15.16 14.18
C LYS A 105 12.73 -15.47 14.73
N ASN A 106 11.78 -14.55 14.57
CA ASN A 106 10.40 -14.74 15.03
C ASN A 106 9.73 -15.95 14.35
N ALA A 107 9.96 -16.16 13.05
CA ALA A 107 9.44 -17.33 12.35
C ALA A 107 10.07 -18.65 12.81
N LEU A 108 11.36 -18.64 13.14
CA LEU A 108 12.05 -19.79 13.72
C LEU A 108 11.48 -20.13 15.11
N GLU A 109 11.31 -19.14 15.98
CA GLU A 109 10.71 -19.31 17.31
C GLU A 109 9.25 -19.77 17.23
N ALA A 110 8.52 -19.33 16.21
CA ALA A 110 7.16 -19.77 15.93
C ALA A 110 7.09 -21.16 15.26
N GLY A 111 8.21 -21.76 14.86
CA GLY A 111 8.27 -23.07 14.23
C GLY A 111 7.71 -23.13 12.81
N VAL A 112 7.77 -22.03 12.06
CA VAL A 112 7.15 -21.91 10.72
C VAL A 112 8.12 -21.46 9.61
N SER A 113 9.43 -21.60 9.84
CA SER A 113 10.47 -21.17 8.88
C SER A 113 10.43 -21.90 7.53
N ASP A 114 9.77 -23.06 7.44
CA ASP A 114 9.56 -23.79 6.18
C ASP A 114 8.50 -23.13 5.28
N LYS A 115 7.66 -22.24 5.86
CA LYS A 115 6.55 -21.57 5.17
C LYS A 115 6.63 -20.04 5.19
N ALA A 116 7.31 -19.46 6.17
CA ALA A 116 7.52 -18.02 6.31
C ALA A 116 8.94 -17.65 5.85
N THR A 117 9.02 -16.88 4.77
CA THR A 117 10.29 -16.35 4.24
C THR A 117 10.30 -14.82 4.32
N PHE A 118 11.48 -14.22 4.47
CA PHE A 118 11.64 -12.77 4.56
C PHE A 118 12.83 -12.34 3.72
N VAL A 119 12.60 -11.35 2.85
CA VAL A 119 13.61 -10.85 1.92
C VAL A 119 13.81 -9.37 2.11
N LYS A 120 15.09 -8.97 2.11
CA LYS A 120 15.46 -7.56 2.06
C LYS A 120 15.25 -7.05 0.64
N ALA A 121 14.19 -6.29 0.39
CA ALA A 121 13.89 -5.76 -0.93
C ALA A 121 13.08 -4.46 -0.87
N ASP A 122 13.12 -3.71 -1.96
CA ASP A 122 12.23 -2.56 -2.17
C ASP A 122 10.91 -3.05 -2.76
N LEU A 123 9.80 -2.71 -2.12
CA LEU A 123 8.47 -3.08 -2.58
C LEU A 123 8.13 -2.49 -3.97
N PHE A 124 8.73 -1.37 -4.38
CA PHE A 124 8.45 -0.77 -5.68
C PHE A 124 9.12 -1.49 -6.85
N THR A 125 10.13 -2.33 -6.59
CA THR A 125 10.88 -3.07 -7.62
C THR A 125 10.73 -4.58 -7.49
N THR A 126 9.95 -5.05 -6.52
CA THR A 126 9.70 -6.48 -6.29
C THR A 126 8.69 -7.03 -7.29
N ASP A 127 8.96 -8.23 -7.82
CA ASP A 127 8.00 -8.97 -8.64
C ASP A 127 6.90 -9.62 -7.79
N PHE A 128 5.65 -9.22 -8.05
CA PHE A 128 4.45 -9.70 -7.37
C PHE A 128 3.68 -10.77 -8.16
N SER A 129 4.16 -11.15 -9.34
CA SER A 129 3.42 -12.02 -10.28
C SER A 129 2.99 -13.37 -9.72
N LYS A 130 3.66 -13.84 -8.65
CA LYS A 130 3.37 -15.12 -7.98
C LYS A 130 2.35 -14.99 -6.84
N ALA A 131 1.95 -13.78 -6.44
CA ALA A 131 1.06 -13.57 -5.30
C ALA A 131 -0.38 -13.94 -5.63
N ASP A 132 -0.99 -14.79 -4.80
CA ASP A 132 -2.42 -15.03 -4.80
C ASP A 132 -3.15 -14.09 -3.83
N VAL A 133 -2.44 -13.64 -2.79
CA VAL A 133 -2.88 -12.66 -1.80
C VAL A 133 -1.74 -11.67 -1.51
N ILE A 134 -2.04 -10.38 -1.48
CA ILE A 134 -1.14 -9.33 -0.99
C ILE A 134 -1.74 -8.72 0.27
N THR A 135 -0.92 -8.61 1.33
CA THR A 135 -1.24 -7.85 2.53
C THR A 135 -0.42 -6.56 2.58
N MET A 136 -1.00 -5.48 3.11
CA MET A 136 -0.33 -4.19 3.23
C MET A 136 -0.80 -3.38 4.44
N PHE A 137 0.14 -2.69 5.08
CA PHE A 137 -0.14 -1.59 6.00
C PHE A 137 0.91 -0.49 5.74
N LEU A 138 0.60 0.39 4.79
CA LEU A 138 1.53 1.36 4.23
C LEU A 138 1.02 2.79 4.45
N LEU A 139 0.95 3.59 3.40
CA LEU A 139 0.37 4.93 3.39
C LEU A 139 -0.43 5.14 2.09
N PRO A 140 -1.42 6.07 2.06
CA PRO A 140 -2.25 6.29 0.87
C PRO A 140 -1.44 6.56 -0.41
N THR A 141 -0.39 7.38 -0.33
CA THR A 141 0.47 7.71 -1.49
C THR A 141 1.23 6.50 -2.02
N ILE A 142 1.64 5.59 -1.13
CA ILE A 142 2.33 4.34 -1.51
C ILE A 142 1.34 3.36 -2.14
N ASN A 143 0.15 3.20 -1.55
CA ASN A 143 -0.90 2.37 -2.13
C ASN A 143 -1.23 2.81 -3.55
N LEU A 144 -1.35 4.11 -3.80
CA LEU A 144 -1.61 4.67 -5.13
C LEU A 144 -0.45 4.44 -6.11
N LYS A 145 0.79 4.49 -5.65
CA LYS A 145 1.96 4.20 -6.48
C LYS A 145 2.07 2.71 -6.83
N LEU A 146 1.61 1.82 -5.96
CA LEU A 146 1.57 0.37 -6.19
C LEU A 146 0.36 -0.09 -7.02
N ARG A 147 -0.75 0.65 -6.98
CA ARG A 147 -2.02 0.29 -7.61
C ARG A 147 -1.89 -0.13 -9.08
N PRO A 148 -1.12 0.57 -9.96
CA PRO A 148 -0.94 0.13 -11.34
C PRO A 148 -0.33 -1.27 -11.45
N THR A 149 0.75 -1.56 -10.72
CA THR A 149 1.40 -2.87 -10.68
C THR A 149 0.46 -3.95 -10.14
N ILE A 150 -0.34 -3.63 -9.13
CA ILE A 150 -1.31 -4.54 -8.54
C ILE A 150 -2.45 -4.88 -9.53
N LEU A 151 -2.93 -3.90 -10.30
CA LEU A 151 -3.97 -4.11 -11.31
C LEU A 151 -3.50 -4.93 -12.52
N ASP A 152 -2.18 -5.10 -12.69
CA ASP A 152 -1.58 -5.96 -13.71
C ASP A 152 -1.37 -7.41 -13.25
N LEU A 153 -1.71 -7.72 -12.00
CA LEU A 153 -1.66 -9.08 -11.49
C LEU A 153 -2.75 -9.97 -12.09
N LYS A 154 -2.62 -11.27 -11.83
CA LYS A 154 -3.58 -12.26 -12.28
C LYS A 154 -4.98 -11.89 -11.78
N PRO A 155 -6.01 -11.92 -12.64
CA PRO A 155 -7.38 -11.73 -12.19
C PRO A 155 -7.75 -12.71 -11.08
N GLY A 156 -8.31 -12.19 -9.99
CA GLY A 156 -8.60 -12.96 -8.78
C GLY A 156 -7.52 -12.90 -7.68
N THR A 157 -6.35 -12.30 -7.93
CA THR A 157 -5.44 -11.94 -6.84
C THR A 157 -6.16 -11.01 -5.87
N ARG A 158 -6.05 -11.29 -4.56
CA ARG A 158 -6.76 -10.57 -3.50
C ARG A 158 -5.80 -9.64 -2.78
N ILE A 159 -6.21 -8.41 -2.55
CA ILE A 159 -5.40 -7.39 -1.88
C ILE A 159 -6.12 -6.99 -0.62
N VAL A 160 -5.47 -7.13 0.53
CA VAL A 160 -6.02 -6.71 1.82
C VAL A 160 -5.13 -5.65 2.45
N SER A 161 -5.73 -4.51 2.78
CA SER A 161 -5.04 -3.35 3.34
C SER A 161 -5.57 -2.99 4.71
N ASN A 162 -4.67 -2.70 5.64
CA ASN A 162 -4.99 -2.08 6.91
C ASN A 162 -5.13 -0.56 6.72
N SER A 163 -6.30 -0.04 7.08
CA SER A 163 -6.69 1.37 7.26
C SER A 163 -6.55 2.33 6.08
N PHE A 164 -5.71 2.05 5.10
CA PHE A 164 -5.50 2.92 3.94
C PHE A 164 -6.09 2.29 2.69
N ASN A 165 -6.95 3.05 2.01
CA ASN A 165 -7.67 2.61 0.81
C ASN A 165 -6.83 2.76 -0.47
N MET A 166 -7.49 2.62 -1.63
CA MET A 166 -6.91 2.84 -2.97
C MET A 166 -7.66 3.92 -3.75
N GLU A 167 -8.16 4.95 -3.07
CA GLU A 167 -8.96 6.06 -3.62
C GLU A 167 -10.12 5.55 -4.51
N ASP A 168 -10.16 5.97 -5.78
CA ASP A 168 -11.23 5.66 -6.74
C ASP A 168 -11.46 4.16 -6.99
N TRP A 169 -10.48 3.30 -6.65
CA TRP A 169 -10.72 1.86 -6.67
C TRP A 169 -11.46 1.46 -5.40
N GLN A 170 -12.79 1.36 -5.52
CA GLN A 170 -13.66 0.96 -4.41
C GLN A 170 -13.35 -0.47 -3.97
N ALA A 171 -13.33 -0.68 -2.65
CA ALA A 171 -13.11 -1.99 -2.06
C ALA A 171 -14.32 -2.91 -2.32
N ASP A 172 -14.04 -4.19 -2.58
CA ASP A 172 -15.06 -5.23 -2.71
C ASP A 172 -15.64 -5.63 -1.35
N GLU A 173 -14.87 -5.46 -0.27
CA GLU A 173 -15.33 -5.63 1.12
C GLU A 173 -14.60 -4.64 2.04
N THR A 174 -15.29 -4.19 3.10
CA THR A 174 -14.70 -3.38 4.18
C THR A 174 -15.17 -3.95 5.51
N ALA A 175 -14.25 -4.06 6.47
CA ALA A 175 -14.55 -4.53 7.82
C ALA A 175 -13.91 -3.61 8.87
N ASN A 176 -14.57 -3.47 10.03
CA ASN A 176 -14.01 -2.81 11.19
C ASN A 176 -13.90 -3.82 12.33
N VAL A 177 -12.75 -3.86 13.00
CA VAL A 177 -12.48 -4.74 14.14
C VAL A 177 -12.47 -3.90 15.41
N THR A 178 -13.36 -4.19 16.36
CA THR A 178 -13.45 -3.45 17.63
C THR A 178 -12.78 -4.19 18.78
N GLU A 179 -12.91 -5.52 18.83
CA GLU A 179 -12.31 -6.34 19.88
C GLU A 179 -10.83 -6.61 19.59
N GLY A 180 -9.96 -6.35 20.57
CA GLY A 180 -8.51 -6.58 20.43
C GLY A 180 -7.82 -5.62 19.45
N CYS A 181 -8.48 -4.53 19.05
CA CYS A 181 -7.94 -3.52 18.15
C CYS A 181 -8.29 -2.12 18.64
N THR A 182 -7.27 -1.31 18.92
CA THR A 182 -7.43 0.05 19.48
C THR A 182 -7.06 1.16 18.50
N SER A 183 -6.28 0.86 17.47
CA SER A 183 -5.88 1.81 16.43
C SER A 183 -5.67 1.06 15.11
N TRP A 184 -5.94 1.74 13.99
CA TRP A 184 -5.79 1.18 12.65
C TRP A 184 -6.58 -0.12 12.49
N CYS A 185 -7.91 -0.02 12.67
CA CYS A 185 -8.79 -1.18 12.86
C CYS A 185 -9.74 -1.47 11.69
N THR A 186 -9.53 -0.78 10.57
CA THR A 186 -10.32 -0.97 9.35
C THR A 186 -9.53 -1.83 8.38
N ALA A 187 -10.14 -2.87 7.83
CA ALA A 187 -9.57 -3.65 6.74
C ALA A 187 -10.38 -3.42 5.46
N TYR A 188 -9.68 -3.33 4.35
CA TYR A 188 -10.25 -3.26 3.00
C TYR A 188 -9.79 -4.46 2.19
N LEU A 189 -10.67 -5.00 1.35
CA LEU A 189 -10.37 -6.06 0.39
C LEU A 189 -10.66 -5.58 -1.03
N TRP A 190 -9.74 -5.85 -1.95
CA TRP A 190 -9.97 -5.76 -3.40
C TRP A 190 -9.61 -7.07 -4.08
N ILE A 191 -10.28 -7.34 -5.20
CA ILE A 191 -10.01 -8.48 -6.06
C ILE A 191 -9.61 -7.93 -7.43
N VAL A 192 -8.40 -8.24 -7.89
CA VAL A 192 -7.87 -7.76 -9.17
C VAL A 192 -8.80 -8.21 -10.31
N PRO A 193 -9.46 -7.28 -11.02
CA PRO A 193 -10.46 -7.62 -12.03
C PRO A 193 -9.81 -7.99 -13.37
N ALA A 194 -10.41 -8.91 -14.12
CA ALA A 194 -10.00 -9.16 -15.50
C ALA A 194 -10.16 -7.91 -16.37
N LYS A 195 -9.24 -7.68 -17.31
CA LYS A 195 -9.34 -6.55 -18.26
C LYS A 195 -10.28 -6.90 -19.40
N VAL A 196 -11.50 -6.38 -19.37
CA VAL A 196 -12.59 -6.71 -20.31
C VAL A 196 -13.08 -5.54 -21.15
N GLY A 197 -12.60 -4.32 -20.91
CA GLY A 197 -12.97 -3.15 -21.73
C GLY A 197 -12.80 -3.40 -23.23
N GLY A 198 -13.69 -2.81 -24.02
CA GLY A 198 -13.75 -2.95 -25.48
C GLY A 198 -14.96 -3.75 -25.97
N THR A 199 -14.92 -4.15 -27.24
CA THR A 199 -16.03 -4.81 -27.93
C THR A 199 -15.83 -6.33 -28.01
N TRP A 200 -16.91 -7.07 -27.80
CA TRP A 200 -16.98 -8.52 -27.84
C TRP A 200 -18.11 -8.98 -28.76
N THR A 201 -17.88 -10.03 -29.52
CA THR A 201 -18.87 -10.64 -30.40
C THR A 201 -19.56 -11.80 -29.68
N LEU A 202 -20.88 -11.72 -29.54
CA LEU A 202 -21.76 -12.79 -29.04
C LEU A 202 -22.76 -13.19 -30.12
N PRO A 203 -23.36 -14.40 -30.06
CA PRO A 203 -24.44 -14.79 -30.97
C PRO A 203 -25.64 -13.84 -30.98
N GLN A 204 -25.90 -13.17 -29.84
CA GLN A 204 -27.03 -12.25 -29.65
C GLN A 204 -26.73 -10.82 -30.11
N GLY A 205 -25.47 -10.49 -30.42
CA GLY A 205 -25.05 -9.14 -30.80
C GLY A 205 -23.67 -8.76 -30.26
N GLU A 206 -23.27 -7.51 -30.50
CA GLU A 206 -22.02 -6.98 -29.96
C GLU A 206 -22.21 -6.51 -28.51
N LEU A 207 -21.35 -6.97 -27.62
CA LEU A 207 -21.22 -6.48 -26.25
C LEU A 207 -20.10 -5.44 -26.20
N THR A 208 -20.43 -4.18 -25.92
CA THR A 208 -19.45 -3.11 -25.74
C THR A 208 -19.34 -2.81 -24.26
N LEU A 209 -18.11 -2.86 -23.72
CA LEU A 209 -17.82 -2.67 -22.29
C LEU A 209 -16.89 -1.47 -22.10
N THR A 210 -17.35 -0.52 -21.29
CA THR A 210 -16.48 0.45 -20.61
C THR A 210 -16.19 -0.08 -19.22
N GLN A 211 -14.92 -0.09 -18.83
CA GLN A 211 -14.48 -0.66 -17.57
C GLN A 211 -13.84 0.41 -16.69
N GLN A 212 -14.26 0.47 -15.44
CA GLN A 212 -13.59 1.20 -14.36
C GLN A 212 -13.34 0.21 -13.22
N PHE A 213 -12.11 -0.29 -13.11
CA PHE A 213 -11.74 -1.36 -12.18
C PHE A 213 -12.66 -2.58 -12.31
N GLN A 214 -13.39 -2.95 -11.25
CA GLN A 214 -14.35 -4.05 -11.27
C GLN A 214 -15.72 -3.66 -11.82
N MET A 215 -16.02 -2.37 -11.97
CA MET A 215 -17.32 -1.88 -12.42
C MET A 215 -17.36 -1.78 -13.95
N LEU A 216 -18.48 -2.20 -14.53
CA LEU A 216 -18.69 -2.21 -15.98
C LEU A 216 -19.92 -1.39 -16.35
N SER A 217 -19.88 -0.81 -17.53
CA SER A 217 -21.02 -0.19 -18.21
C SER A 217 -20.96 -0.44 -19.71
N GLY A 218 -22.05 -0.18 -20.43
CA GLY A 218 -22.10 -0.34 -21.89
C GLY A 218 -23.40 -0.97 -22.39
N THR A 219 -23.33 -1.72 -23.48
CA THR A 219 -24.51 -2.27 -24.18
C THR A 219 -24.27 -3.67 -24.72
N LEU A 220 -25.35 -4.46 -24.83
CA LEU A 220 -25.43 -5.67 -25.66
C LEU A 220 -26.40 -5.40 -26.82
N GLY A 221 -25.86 -5.27 -28.04
CA GLY A 221 -26.59 -4.67 -29.15
C GLY A 221 -26.98 -3.23 -28.81
N SER A 222 -28.27 -2.92 -28.92
CA SER A 222 -28.83 -1.62 -28.48
C SER A 222 -29.29 -1.60 -27.02
N ALA A 223 -29.30 -2.74 -26.33
CA ALA A 223 -29.79 -2.80 -24.95
C ALA A 223 -28.69 -2.36 -23.98
N PRO A 224 -28.93 -1.37 -23.11
CA PRO A 224 -27.97 -1.02 -22.06
C PRO A 224 -27.79 -2.17 -21.08
N ILE A 225 -26.58 -2.30 -20.53
CA ILE A 225 -26.29 -3.26 -19.46
C ILE A 225 -26.46 -2.61 -18.08
N SER A 226 -26.89 -3.38 -17.09
CA SER A 226 -26.96 -3.01 -15.67
C SER A 226 -26.32 -4.10 -14.79
N ASP A 227 -26.15 -3.82 -13.49
CA ASP A 227 -25.61 -4.77 -12.50
C ASP A 227 -24.28 -5.40 -12.93
N ALA A 228 -23.52 -4.62 -13.71
CA ALA A 228 -22.40 -5.12 -14.48
C ALA A 228 -21.10 -4.95 -13.68
N LYS A 229 -20.51 -6.09 -13.31
CA LYS A 229 -19.30 -6.12 -12.49
C LYS A 229 -18.43 -7.34 -12.74
N LEU A 230 -17.17 -7.23 -12.31
CA LEU A 230 -16.22 -8.30 -12.21
C LEU A 230 -16.00 -8.73 -10.76
N ASN A 231 -15.67 -9.99 -10.58
CA ASN A 231 -15.04 -10.53 -9.37
C ASN A 231 -13.92 -11.44 -9.84
N GLY A 232 -12.70 -10.90 -9.89
CA GLY A 232 -11.58 -11.57 -10.53
C GLY A 232 -11.85 -11.80 -12.02
N ASP A 233 -11.85 -13.07 -12.42
CA ASP A 233 -12.19 -13.51 -13.77
C ASP A 233 -13.69 -13.74 -14.00
N LYS A 234 -14.53 -13.62 -12.96
CA LYS A 234 -15.98 -13.79 -13.08
C LYS A 234 -16.63 -12.49 -13.49
N ILE A 235 -17.50 -12.55 -14.48
CA ILE A 235 -18.27 -11.41 -14.98
C ILE A 235 -19.76 -11.65 -14.76
N THR A 236 -20.47 -10.61 -14.33
CA THR A 236 -21.93 -10.58 -14.28
C THR A 236 -22.41 -9.29 -14.92
N PHE A 237 -23.52 -9.33 -15.66
CA PHE A 237 -24.26 -8.15 -16.13
C PHE A 237 -25.69 -8.54 -16.51
N THR A 238 -26.60 -7.58 -16.53
CA THR A 238 -27.99 -7.76 -17.00
C THR A 238 -28.20 -6.98 -18.28
N ALA A 239 -28.83 -7.59 -19.29
CA ALA A 239 -29.18 -6.93 -20.55
C ALA A 239 -30.45 -7.53 -21.13
N GLY A 240 -31.37 -6.70 -21.64
CA GLY A 240 -32.59 -7.17 -22.30
C GLY A 240 -33.48 -8.06 -21.41
N GLY A 241 -33.44 -7.87 -20.08
CA GLY A 241 -34.20 -8.67 -19.12
C GLY A 241 -33.63 -10.07 -18.83
N ALA A 242 -32.40 -10.35 -19.23
CA ALA A 242 -31.66 -11.55 -18.86
C ALA A 242 -30.38 -11.19 -18.09
N THR A 243 -30.05 -11.99 -17.07
CA THR A 243 -28.79 -11.89 -16.33
C THR A 243 -27.78 -12.85 -16.92
N TYR A 244 -26.62 -12.33 -17.28
CA TYR A 244 -25.48 -13.05 -17.81
C TYR A 244 -24.46 -13.20 -16.68
N THR A 245 -23.98 -14.43 -16.51
CA THR A 245 -22.85 -14.74 -15.63
C THR A 245 -21.84 -15.54 -16.44
N GLY A 246 -20.55 -15.37 -16.19
CA GLY A 246 -19.53 -16.10 -16.93
C GLY A 246 -18.13 -15.96 -16.35
N THR A 247 -17.18 -16.57 -17.04
CA THR A 247 -15.75 -16.49 -16.76
C THR A 247 -15.02 -15.93 -17.98
N VAL A 248 -14.10 -15.01 -17.74
CA VAL A 248 -13.21 -14.39 -18.71
C VAL A 248 -11.93 -15.22 -18.80
N SER A 249 -11.49 -15.57 -20.01
CA SER A 249 -10.23 -16.23 -20.27
C SER A 249 -9.59 -15.63 -21.52
N GLY A 250 -8.66 -14.69 -21.31
CA GLY A 250 -7.96 -13.97 -22.36
C GLY A 250 -8.93 -13.22 -23.29
N SER A 251 -9.01 -13.67 -24.54
CA SER A 251 -9.88 -13.12 -25.58
C SER A 251 -11.26 -13.79 -25.65
N THR A 252 -11.61 -14.64 -24.69
CA THR A 252 -12.90 -15.34 -24.66
C THR A 252 -13.63 -15.14 -23.34
N MET A 253 -14.97 -15.18 -23.39
CA MET A 253 -15.82 -15.34 -22.22
C MET A 253 -16.77 -16.50 -22.45
N LYS A 254 -17.10 -17.24 -21.39
CA LYS A 254 -18.07 -18.33 -21.44
C LYS A 254 -18.93 -18.32 -20.19
N GLY A 255 -20.20 -18.63 -20.32
CA GLY A 255 -21.11 -18.57 -19.18
C GLY A 255 -22.54 -18.99 -19.47
N THR A 256 -23.43 -18.62 -18.56
CA THR A 256 -24.87 -18.86 -18.65
C THR A 256 -25.65 -17.55 -18.58
N SER A 257 -26.72 -17.45 -19.35
CA SER A 257 -27.69 -16.36 -19.29
C SER A 257 -29.04 -16.90 -18.84
N THR A 258 -29.71 -16.19 -17.94
CA THR A 258 -31.01 -16.58 -17.39
C THR A 258 -32.00 -15.45 -17.64
N GLY A 259 -33.02 -15.73 -18.45
CA GLY A 259 -34.14 -14.81 -18.67
C GLY A 259 -35.21 -14.93 -17.59
N LYS A 260 -36.27 -14.11 -17.70
CA LYS A 260 -37.41 -14.09 -16.76
C LYS A 260 -38.14 -15.43 -16.57
N GLY A 261 -37.94 -16.40 -17.46
CA GLY A 261 -38.52 -17.75 -17.41
C GLY A 261 -37.65 -18.83 -16.75
N GLY A 262 -36.47 -18.50 -16.21
CA GLY A 262 -35.66 -19.41 -15.41
C GLY A 262 -34.85 -20.47 -16.17
N SER A 263 -35.10 -20.71 -17.45
CA SER A 263 -34.25 -21.60 -18.25
C SER A 263 -32.93 -20.92 -18.62
N GLY A 264 -31.80 -21.42 -18.10
CA GLY A 264 -30.46 -20.93 -18.42
C GLY A 264 -30.03 -21.37 -19.83
N SER A 265 -29.48 -20.44 -20.61
CA SER A 265 -28.84 -20.71 -21.92
C SER A 265 -27.34 -20.48 -21.82
N SER A 266 -26.53 -21.35 -22.40
CA SER A 266 -25.08 -21.11 -22.48
C SER A 266 -24.78 -19.98 -23.47
N TRP A 267 -23.82 -19.12 -23.15
CA TRP A 267 -23.32 -18.09 -24.06
C TRP A 267 -21.79 -18.10 -24.11
N THR A 268 -21.27 -17.61 -25.24
CA THR A 268 -19.84 -17.35 -25.41
C THR A 268 -19.66 -15.98 -26.04
N ALA A 269 -18.56 -15.31 -25.70
CA ALA A 269 -18.14 -14.09 -26.36
C ALA A 269 -16.68 -14.22 -26.78
N THR A 270 -16.34 -13.61 -27.91
CA THR A 270 -14.96 -13.47 -28.37
C THR A 270 -14.64 -12.00 -28.50
N ARG A 271 -13.45 -11.58 -28.05
CA ARG A 271 -13.05 -10.18 -28.16
C ARG A 271 -12.93 -9.85 -29.64
N LYS A 272 -13.63 -8.80 -30.08
CA LYS A 272 -13.48 -8.25 -31.41
C LYS A 272 -12.07 -7.65 -31.46
N GLN A 273 -11.19 -8.18 -32.31
CA GLN A 273 -9.90 -7.54 -32.52
C GLN A 273 -10.16 -6.15 -33.11
N GLY A 274 -9.97 -5.11 -32.30
CA GLY A 274 -9.68 -3.80 -32.84
C GLY A 274 -8.28 -3.85 -33.44
N LEU A 275 -8.05 -3.14 -34.54
CA LEU A 275 -6.70 -2.75 -34.96
C LEU A 275 -5.96 -2.34 -33.69
N SER A 276 -4.88 -3.07 -33.35
CA SER A 276 -4.02 -2.70 -32.25
C SER A 276 -3.70 -1.21 -32.41
N SER A 277 -4.13 -0.37 -31.47
CA SER A 277 -3.39 0.85 -31.26
C SER A 277 -1.94 0.42 -31.08
N GLN A 278 -1.10 1.11 -31.82
CA GLN A 278 0.29 0.82 -32.11
C GLN A 278 1.13 1.07 -30.85
N ASP A 279 0.79 0.45 -29.73
CA ASP A 279 1.39 0.63 -28.40
C ASP A 279 1.98 -0.67 -27.83
N ASP A 280 1.64 -1.83 -28.42
CA ASP A 280 2.15 -3.14 -27.98
C ASP A 280 3.37 -3.65 -28.78
N ALA A 281 3.81 -2.93 -29.82
CA ALA A 281 4.93 -3.34 -30.67
C ALA A 281 6.30 -2.78 -30.21
N ASP A 282 6.36 -1.85 -29.26
CA ASP A 282 7.61 -1.18 -28.83
C ASP A 282 8.13 -1.63 -27.45
N ARG A 283 7.58 -2.72 -26.89
CA ARG A 283 8.08 -3.33 -25.64
C ARG A 283 8.99 -4.54 -25.87
N GLY A 284 9.42 -4.74 -27.11
CA GLY A 284 10.38 -5.77 -27.51
C GLY A 284 11.78 -5.21 -27.69
N GLY A 285 12.47 -4.94 -26.58
CA GLY A 285 13.93 -4.82 -26.56
C GLY A 285 14.46 -3.41 -26.29
N HIS A 286 14.90 -3.17 -25.07
CA HIS A 286 16.15 -2.45 -24.77
C HIS A 286 16.60 -2.85 -23.36
N VAL A 287 17.56 -3.76 -23.31
CA VAL A 287 18.49 -3.85 -22.19
C VAL A 287 19.54 -2.79 -22.49
N ALA A 288 19.60 -1.72 -21.71
CA ALA A 288 20.72 -0.79 -21.75
C ALA A 288 20.98 -0.25 -20.34
N GLU A 289 22.15 -0.61 -19.81
CA GLU A 289 22.81 0.12 -18.74
C GLU A 289 23.08 1.57 -19.15
N ALA A 290 22.77 2.52 -18.26
CA ALA A 290 23.46 3.79 -18.06
C ALA A 290 22.86 4.36 -16.75
N GLY A 291 23.62 4.69 -15.71
CA GLY A 291 24.78 5.57 -15.72
C GLY A 291 24.36 6.87 -15.04
N LEU A 292 24.82 7.07 -13.80
CA LEU A 292 24.71 8.33 -13.05
C LEU A 292 25.23 9.50 -13.91
N ALA A 293 24.44 10.56 -14.06
CA ALA A 293 24.81 11.96 -13.79
C ALA A 293 23.79 12.92 -14.41
N ASP A 294 23.51 13.98 -13.66
CA ASP A 294 23.01 15.30 -14.06
C ASP A 294 21.73 15.41 -14.88
N ARG A 295 20.68 15.90 -14.20
CA ARG A 295 19.82 16.96 -14.74
C ARG A 295 19.00 17.64 -13.64
N GLU A 296 19.57 18.73 -13.13
CA GLU A 296 18.82 19.81 -12.49
C GLU A 296 17.98 20.59 -13.52
N HIS A 297 16.91 21.21 -13.02
CA HIS A 297 16.06 22.21 -13.65
C HIS A 297 15.14 21.75 -14.78
N LEU A 298 13.85 21.60 -14.46
CA LEU A 298 12.72 22.39 -14.98
C LEU A 298 11.41 21.72 -14.55
N VAL A 299 10.78 22.23 -13.47
CA VAL A 299 9.37 21.93 -13.15
C VAL A 299 8.66 23.25 -12.94
N GLY A 300 7.70 23.52 -13.83
CA GLY A 300 6.76 24.63 -13.73
C GLY A 300 5.70 24.36 -12.68
N ASP A 301 5.25 25.44 -12.05
CA ASP A 301 4.26 25.49 -10.99
C ASP A 301 2.86 24.97 -11.41
N ALA A 302 2.18 24.40 -10.41
CA ALA A 302 0.79 23.90 -10.33
C ALA A 302 0.58 22.43 -10.77
N PRO A 303 0.19 21.52 -9.83
CA PRO A 303 -0.96 21.70 -8.95
C PRO A 303 -0.70 21.27 -7.49
N HIS A 304 -0.02 22.09 -6.68
CA HIS A 304 0.19 21.80 -5.25
C HIS A 304 -0.90 22.34 -4.32
N ARG A 305 -1.75 23.28 -4.78
CA ARG A 305 -2.75 23.93 -3.92
C ARG A 305 -3.97 23.08 -3.59
N SER A 306 -4.36 22.12 -4.44
CA SER A 306 -5.54 21.27 -4.20
C SER A 306 -5.30 20.18 -3.15
N VAL A 307 -4.04 19.81 -2.88
CA VAL A 307 -3.68 18.71 -1.99
C VAL A 307 -3.55 19.20 -0.54
N ILE A 308 -2.99 20.40 -0.36
CA ILE A 308 -2.80 21.03 0.96
C ILE A 308 -4.15 21.28 1.64
N THR A 309 -5.13 21.80 0.91
CA THR A 309 -6.48 22.08 1.46
C THR A 309 -7.22 20.80 1.89
N LYS A 310 -6.90 19.63 1.32
CA LYS A 310 -7.53 18.35 1.69
C LYS A 310 -6.92 17.71 2.93
N VAL A 311 -5.62 17.90 3.18
CA VAL A 311 -4.95 17.41 4.40
C VAL A 311 -5.40 18.22 5.63
N GLU A 312 -5.54 19.54 5.50
CA GLU A 312 -6.04 20.41 6.57
C GLU A 312 -7.52 20.12 6.91
N ALA A 313 -8.35 19.83 5.91
CA ALA A 313 -9.74 19.44 6.12
C ALA A 313 -9.88 18.09 6.84
N HIS A 314 -8.97 17.14 6.59
CA HIS A 314 -8.96 15.85 7.28
C HIS A 314 -8.49 15.97 8.73
N ALA A 315 -7.48 16.82 9.00
CA ALA A 315 -7.06 17.13 10.37
C ALA A 315 -8.15 17.89 11.17
N GLY A 316 -8.94 18.73 10.51
CA GLY A 316 -10.10 19.41 11.10
C GLY A 316 -11.24 18.45 11.46
N ALA A 317 -11.58 17.52 10.56
CA ALA A 317 -12.61 16.51 10.82
C ALA A 317 -12.22 15.53 11.94
N LEU A 318 -10.92 15.28 12.16
CA LEU A 318 -10.41 14.43 13.23
C LEU A 318 -10.46 15.10 14.63
N ARG A 319 -10.73 16.41 14.73
CA ARG A 319 -10.89 17.13 16.01
C ARG A 319 -12.31 17.09 16.57
N GLU A 320 -13.31 16.70 15.78
CA GLU A 320 -14.73 16.74 16.17
C GLU A 320 -15.27 15.40 16.70
N GLU A 321 -14.42 14.37 16.80
CA GLU A 321 -14.77 13.05 17.35
C GLU A 321 -14.60 13.03 18.90
N PRO A 322 -15.66 12.78 19.69
CA PRO A 322 -15.71 13.13 21.11
C PRO A 322 -14.93 12.22 22.07
N ASP A 323 -14.16 11.23 21.60
CA ASP A 323 -13.65 10.16 22.49
C ASP A 323 -12.16 9.78 22.29
N ARG A 324 -11.29 10.77 21.98
CA ARG A 324 -9.83 10.56 21.88
C ARG A 324 -9.08 11.12 23.09
N THR A 325 -8.02 10.41 23.51
CA THR A 325 -7.17 10.85 24.60
C THR A 325 -6.15 11.90 24.13
N SER A 326 -5.75 12.82 25.02
CA SER A 326 -4.78 13.89 24.71
C SER A 326 -3.44 13.38 24.16
N ALA A 327 -3.08 12.12 24.42
CA ALA A 327 -1.86 11.47 23.93
C ALA A 327 -1.90 11.16 22.42
N ASP A 328 -3.09 10.91 21.85
CA ASP A 328 -3.27 10.63 20.43
C ASP A 328 -3.08 11.89 19.59
N ILE A 329 -3.53 13.03 20.11
CA ILE A 329 -3.40 14.35 19.48
C ILE A 329 -1.94 14.82 19.53
N GLU A 330 -1.26 14.63 20.67
CA GLU A 330 0.14 15.06 20.83
C GLU A 330 1.11 14.26 19.94
N THR A 331 0.80 12.98 19.68
CA THR A 331 1.58 12.13 18.76
C THR A 331 1.42 12.58 17.30
N LEU A 332 0.22 13.01 16.92
CA LEU A 332 -0.09 13.57 15.60
C LEU A 332 0.55 14.95 15.38
N GLU A 333 0.52 15.84 16.38
CA GLU A 333 1.16 17.15 16.29
C GLU A 333 2.69 17.02 16.13
N ARG A 334 3.32 16.08 16.85
CA ARG A 334 4.76 15.78 16.67
C ARG A 334 5.07 15.17 15.30
N PHE A 335 4.14 14.44 14.70
CA PHE A 335 4.29 13.85 13.36
C PHE A 335 4.18 14.92 12.26
N VAL A 336 3.23 15.84 12.37
CA VAL A 336 3.05 16.96 11.42
C VAL A 336 4.21 17.95 11.52
N VAL A 337 4.68 18.28 12.73
CA VAL A 337 5.83 19.18 12.94
C VAL A 337 7.13 18.60 12.38
N ARG A 338 7.30 17.27 12.38
CA ARG A 338 8.48 16.62 11.77
C ARG A 338 8.47 16.64 10.25
N LEU A 339 7.30 16.71 9.59
CA LEU A 339 7.21 16.87 8.14
C LEU A 339 7.68 18.25 7.69
N ASP A 340 7.44 19.29 8.50
CA ASP A 340 7.89 20.66 8.23
C ASP A 340 9.42 20.80 8.37
N ALA A 341 10.00 20.13 9.38
CA ALA A 341 11.45 20.10 9.60
C ALA A 341 12.23 19.33 8.52
N ALA A 342 11.57 18.49 7.71
CA ALA A 342 12.15 17.73 6.61
C ALA A 342 12.16 18.50 5.26
N GLY A 343 11.80 19.80 5.26
CA GLY A 343 11.84 20.64 4.06
C GLY A 343 10.61 20.51 3.15
N VAL A 344 9.53 19.87 3.63
CA VAL A 344 8.24 19.88 2.95
C VAL A 344 7.49 21.14 3.40
N GLY A 345 7.85 22.28 2.80
CA GLY A 345 7.47 23.61 3.30
C GLY A 345 5.98 23.77 3.61
N LEU A 346 5.64 23.89 4.89
CA LEU A 346 4.38 24.47 5.36
C LEU A 346 4.68 25.91 5.76
N HIS A 347 4.25 26.88 4.94
CA HIS A 347 4.30 28.27 5.36
C HIS A 347 3.29 28.49 6.51
N HIS A 348 3.82 28.55 7.73
CA HIS A 348 3.08 28.98 8.91
C HIS A 348 2.58 30.41 8.73
N ALA A 349 1.28 30.57 8.54
CA ALA A 349 0.62 31.85 8.68
C ALA A 349 -0.51 31.69 9.70
N TYR A 350 -0.23 31.80 11.00
CA TYR A 350 -1.19 32.41 11.92
C TYR A 350 -0.48 33.05 13.13
N ARG A 351 -0.75 34.34 13.26
CA ARG A 351 -0.45 35.24 14.37
C ARG A 351 -1.21 34.76 15.60
N THR A 352 -0.52 34.57 16.71
CA THR A 352 -1.12 34.32 18.03
C THR A 352 -2.03 35.50 18.41
N GLN A 353 -3.33 35.25 18.58
CA GLN A 353 -4.24 36.18 19.25
C GLN A 353 -4.40 35.75 20.71
N THR A 354 -3.88 36.58 21.62
CA THR A 354 -4.18 36.56 23.04
C THR A 354 -5.62 37.00 23.32
N PRO A 355 -6.28 36.51 24.39
CA PRO A 355 -7.64 36.90 24.71
C PRO A 355 -7.67 38.32 25.29
N GLY A 356 -8.41 39.21 24.62
CA GLY A 356 -8.74 40.53 25.15
C GLY A 356 -8.39 41.65 24.18
N ASP A 357 -9.28 41.91 23.21
CA ASP A 357 -9.54 43.29 22.82
C ASP A 357 -10.90 43.45 22.11
N LYS A 358 -11.53 44.59 22.39
CA LYS A 358 -12.93 44.89 22.08
C LYS A 358 -13.17 45.07 20.57
N ARG A 359 -14.32 44.59 20.07
CA ARG A 359 -14.85 44.89 18.73
C ARG A 359 -15.09 46.40 18.54
N PRO A 360 -14.78 46.98 17.38
CA PRO A 360 -15.45 48.18 16.90
C PRO A 360 -16.55 47.83 15.90
N GLU A 361 -17.71 48.45 16.11
CA GLU A 361 -18.87 48.49 15.22
C GLU A 361 -18.49 49.06 13.84
N ALA A 362 -19.09 48.50 12.77
CA ALA A 362 -19.14 49.14 11.46
C ALA A 362 -20.61 49.38 11.06
N VAL A 363 -20.89 50.68 10.96
CA VAL A 363 -22.13 51.39 10.69
C VAL A 363 -22.82 51.01 9.36
N LEU A 364 -24.13 50.75 9.44
CA LEU A 364 -25.07 50.63 8.33
C LEU A 364 -25.34 52.00 7.66
N ARG A 365 -25.45 52.05 6.33
CA ARG A 365 -26.07 53.15 5.58
C ARG A 365 -27.18 52.67 4.64
N PRO A 366 -28.22 53.49 4.36
CA PRO A 366 -29.58 53.07 4.04
C PRO A 366 -29.93 53.10 2.52
N PRO A 367 -31.11 52.62 2.10
CA PRO A 367 -31.42 52.38 0.68
C PRO A 367 -31.97 53.63 -0.03
N LEU A 368 -31.65 53.76 -1.33
CA LEU A 368 -32.18 54.79 -2.22
C LEU A 368 -33.48 54.30 -2.89
N ARG A 369 -34.58 55.04 -2.68
CA ARG A 369 -35.79 55.07 -3.51
C ARG A 369 -35.65 56.07 -4.65
N ARG A 370 -36.14 55.73 -5.84
CA ARG A 370 -36.89 56.55 -6.85
C ARG A 370 -37.34 55.58 -7.95
N ARG A 371 -38.44 55.70 -8.68
CA ARG A 371 -39.66 56.52 -8.72
C ARG A 371 -40.61 55.77 -9.67
N ASP A 372 -41.91 55.94 -9.47
CA ASP A 372 -42.99 55.49 -10.35
C ASP A 372 -42.88 56.08 -11.76
N ASN A 373 -43.37 55.31 -12.75
CA ASN A 373 -44.15 55.85 -13.86
C ASN A 373 -45.08 54.77 -14.43
N ASP A 374 -46.35 55.15 -14.52
CA ASP A 374 -47.52 54.44 -15.03
C ASP A 374 -47.62 54.39 -16.57
N ILE A 375 -48.68 53.72 -17.06
CA ILE A 375 -49.35 53.66 -18.40
C ILE A 375 -49.19 52.27 -19.05
N GLY A 376 -50.20 51.36 -19.04
CA GLY A 376 -51.45 51.36 -19.84
C GLY A 376 -51.21 50.52 -21.12
N HIS A 377 -51.94 49.45 -21.49
CA HIS A 377 -53.34 49.06 -21.40
C HIS A 377 -53.49 47.53 -21.37
#